data_AF-A0A1H6D708-F1
#
_entry.id   AF-A0A1H6D708-F1
#
_cell.length_a   1.000
_cell.length_b   1.000
_cell.length_c   1.000
_cell.angle_alpha   90.00
_cell.angle_beta   90.00
_cell.angle_gamma   90.00
#
_symmetry.space_group_name_H-M   'P 1'
#
loop_
_entity.id
_entity.type
_entity.pdbx_description
1 polymer ?
#
loop_
_entity_poly.entity_id
_entity_poly.type
_entity_poly.pdbx_seq_one_letter_code
_entity_poly.pdbx_strand_id
1 'polypeptide(L)'
;MTERVPASIRYKELTALATTAAQQLRKRERAQVAELSDEVAAGQQRKDAAAEERDKVIKDVESRWEAAIRALWHEKWMKGSVFPEPDRSAPRAKPEKSVRAVQAAYLEFNDALERLRFGSGFLRRKKSS
;
A
#
# COMPACT_ATOMS: atom_id res chain seq x y z
N MET A 1 9.15 -67.42 -34.91
CA MET A 1 10.50 -67.06 -34.45
C MET A 1 10.47 -65.56 -34.14
N THR A 2 10.66 -65.15 -32.89
CA THR A 2 10.76 -63.72 -32.55
C THR A 2 12.10 -63.21 -33.07
N GLU A 3 12.07 -62.48 -34.17
CA GLU A 3 13.25 -61.81 -34.71
C GLU A 3 13.83 -60.89 -33.63
N ARG A 4 15.01 -61.23 -33.12
CA ARG A 4 15.68 -60.43 -32.08
C ARG A 4 16.13 -59.13 -32.73
N VAL A 5 15.47 -58.04 -32.37
CA VAL A 5 15.88 -56.69 -32.76
C VAL A 5 17.34 -56.47 -32.35
N PRO A 6 18.23 -56.07 -33.27
CA PRO A 6 19.63 -55.82 -32.97
C PRO A 6 19.81 -54.76 -31.87
N ALA A 7 20.81 -54.94 -31.01
CA ALA A 7 21.10 -54.01 -29.90
C ALA A 7 21.36 -52.56 -30.38
N SER A 8 21.88 -52.38 -31.59
CA SER A 8 22.10 -51.07 -32.20
C SER A 8 20.79 -50.31 -32.50
N ILE A 9 19.73 -51.02 -32.88
CA ILE A 9 18.40 -50.43 -33.10
C ILE A 9 17.78 -50.03 -31.75
N ARG A 10 17.87 -50.90 -30.74
CA ARG A 10 17.43 -50.58 -29.37
C ARG A 10 18.14 -49.37 -28.78
N TYR A 11 19.44 -49.25 -29.01
CA TYR A 11 20.22 -48.09 -28.57
C TYR A 11 19.78 -46.79 -29.26
N LYS A 12 19.49 -46.83 -30.57
CA LYS A 12 18.94 -45.68 -31.30
C LYS A 12 17.56 -45.28 -30.80
N GLU A 13 16.69 -46.25 -30.52
CA GLU A 13 15.37 -45.99 -29.93
C GLU A 13 15.49 -45.31 -28.56
N LEU A 14 16.39 -45.81 -27.71
CA LEU A 14 16.65 -45.23 -26.38
C LEU A 14 17.15 -43.78 -26.47
N THR A 15 18.13 -43.52 -27.34
CA THR A 15 18.70 -42.18 -27.50
C THR A 15 17.70 -41.21 -28.12
N ALA A 16 16.85 -41.66 -29.05
CA ALA A 16 15.75 -40.88 -29.58
C ALA A 16 14.74 -40.51 -28.47
N LEU A 17 14.31 -41.48 -27.67
CA LEU A 17 13.40 -41.25 -26.54
C LEU A 17 13.98 -40.26 -25.52
N ALA A 18 15.24 -40.43 -25.13
CA ALA A 18 15.93 -39.54 -24.21
C ALA A 18 16.01 -38.11 -24.77
N THR A 19 16.30 -37.96 -26.06
CA THR A 19 16.36 -36.66 -26.73
C THR A 19 14.99 -35.99 -26.77
N THR A 20 13.93 -36.73 -27.12
CA THR A 20 12.56 -36.21 -27.11
C THR A 20 12.13 -35.79 -25.71
N ALA A 21 12.40 -36.60 -24.69
CA ALA A 21 12.07 -36.27 -23.30
C ALA A 21 12.78 -34.98 -22.86
N ALA A 22 14.08 -34.83 -23.17
CA ALA A 22 14.83 -33.62 -22.86
C ALA A 22 14.28 -32.38 -23.58
N GLN A 23 13.86 -32.51 -24.84
CA GLN A 23 13.24 -31.41 -25.60
C GLN A 23 11.88 -31.00 -25.01
N GLN A 24 11.04 -31.98 -24.64
CA GLN A 24 9.74 -31.70 -24.02
C GLN A 24 9.89 -31.05 -22.65
N LEU A 25 10.85 -31.50 -21.84
CA LEU A 25 11.16 -30.88 -20.56
C LEU A 25 11.58 -29.41 -20.74
N ARG A 26 12.53 -29.13 -21.63
CA ARG A 26 12.96 -27.74 -21.94
C ARG A 26 11.82 -26.88 -22.46
N LYS A 27 10.89 -27.44 -23.22
CA LYS A 27 9.69 -26.71 -23.69
C LYS A 27 8.79 -26.34 -22.50
N ARG A 28 8.53 -27.30 -21.61
CA ARG A 28 7.72 -27.10 -20.41
C ARG A 28 8.36 -26.08 -19.45
N GLU A 29 9.65 -26.21 -19.18
CA GLU A 29 10.39 -25.29 -18.30
C GLU A 29 10.32 -23.86 -18.85
N ARG A 30 10.52 -23.66 -20.16
CA ARG A 30 10.39 -22.33 -20.76
C ARG A 30 8.99 -21.75 -20.64
N ALA A 31 7.95 -22.57 -20.79
CA ALA A 31 6.57 -22.12 -20.59
C ALA A 31 6.31 -21.73 -19.12
N GLN A 32 6.79 -22.53 -18.16
CA GLN A 32 6.66 -22.23 -16.73
C GLN A 32 7.44 -20.99 -16.32
N VAL A 33 8.63 -20.78 -16.87
CA VAL A 33 9.42 -19.56 -16.62
C VAL A 33 8.66 -18.32 -17.09
N ALA A 34 8.03 -18.38 -18.27
CA ALA A 34 7.23 -17.26 -18.77
C ALA A 34 6.05 -16.95 -17.84
N GLU A 35 5.26 -17.97 -17.47
CA GLU A 35 4.13 -17.84 -16.55
C GLU A 35 4.54 -17.26 -15.19
N LEU A 36 5.59 -17.82 -14.57
CA LEU A 36 6.11 -17.31 -13.30
C LEU A 36 6.68 -15.88 -13.42
N SER A 37 7.28 -15.53 -14.55
CA SER A 37 7.78 -14.16 -14.76
C SER A 37 6.62 -13.16 -14.81
N ASP A 38 5.53 -13.52 -15.50
CA ASP A 38 4.33 -12.70 -15.58
C ASP A 38 3.66 -12.55 -14.20
N GLU A 39 3.57 -13.62 -13.42
CA GLU A 39 3.05 -13.59 -12.06
C GLU A 39 3.88 -12.70 -11.13
N VAL A 40 5.21 -12.78 -11.23
CA VAL A 40 6.13 -11.93 -10.45
C VAL A 40 5.97 -10.47 -10.85
N ALA A 41 5.89 -10.17 -12.15
CA ALA A 41 5.68 -8.81 -12.64
C ALA A 41 4.35 -8.23 -12.15
N ALA A 42 3.25 -9.01 -12.23
CA ALA A 42 1.94 -8.60 -11.72
C ALA A 42 1.94 -8.46 -10.19
N GLY A 43 2.73 -9.27 -9.48
CA GLY A 43 2.95 -9.14 -8.04
C GLY A 43 3.68 -7.84 -7.68
N GLN A 44 4.72 -7.49 -8.44
CA GLN A 44 5.49 -6.26 -8.23
C GLN A 44 4.62 -5.02 -8.47
N GLN A 45 3.86 -4.98 -9.57
CA GLN A 45 2.94 -3.89 -9.87
C GLN A 45 1.92 -3.64 -8.74
N ARG A 46 1.39 -4.72 -8.14
CA ARG A 46 0.46 -4.61 -6.99
C ARG A 46 1.14 -4.03 -5.75
N LYS A 47 2.41 -4.38 -5.48
CA LYS A 47 3.17 -3.82 -4.37
C LYS A 47 3.45 -2.34 -4.58
N ASP A 48 3.85 -1.96 -5.80
CA ASP A 48 4.16 -0.57 -6.14
C ASP A 48 2.90 0.30 -6.03
N ALA A 49 1.77 -0.16 -6.56
CA ALA A 49 0.48 0.53 -6.42
C ALA A 49 0.06 0.71 -4.95
N ALA A 50 0.26 -0.31 -4.11
CA ALA A 50 -0.05 -0.22 -2.68
C ALA A 50 0.91 0.74 -1.94
N ALA A 51 2.18 0.81 -2.34
CA ALA A 51 3.15 1.76 -1.79
C ALA A 51 2.79 3.21 -2.17
N GLU A 52 2.40 3.45 -3.43
CA GLU A 52 1.92 4.75 -3.87
C GLU A 52 0.67 5.21 -3.12
N GLU A 53 -0.30 4.31 -2.91
CA GLU A 53 -1.51 4.60 -2.13
C GLU A 53 -1.17 4.97 -0.68
N ARG A 54 -0.28 4.20 -0.05
CA ARG A 54 0.23 4.49 1.30
C ARG A 54 0.86 5.89 1.36
N ASP A 55 1.73 6.22 0.42
CA ASP A 55 2.45 7.49 0.44
C ASP A 55 1.52 8.68 0.21
N LYS A 56 0.47 8.52 -0.63
CA LYS A 56 -0.61 9.51 -0.77
C LYS A 56 -1.33 9.72 0.55
N VAL A 57 -1.72 8.65 1.24
CA VAL A 57 -2.42 8.74 2.53
C VAL A 57 -1.56 9.45 3.58
N ILE A 58 -0.27 9.13 3.67
CA ILE A 58 0.64 9.77 4.64
C ILE A 58 0.72 11.28 4.39
N LYS A 59 0.99 11.69 3.13
CA LYS A 59 1.07 13.11 2.75
C LYS A 59 -0.23 13.86 3.06
N ASP A 60 -1.37 13.21 2.80
CA ASP A 60 -2.69 13.75 3.06
C ASP A 60 -2.94 14.02 4.56
N VAL A 61 -2.45 13.13 5.43
CA VAL A 61 -2.56 13.26 6.88
C VAL A 61 -1.60 14.34 7.39
N GLU A 62 -0.36 14.36 6.91
CA GLU A 62 0.64 15.39 7.23
C GLU A 62 0.13 16.79 6.88
N SER A 63 -0.43 16.96 5.68
CA SER A 63 -0.97 18.26 5.24
C SER A 63 -2.08 18.78 6.15
N ARG A 64 -3.00 17.92 6.59
CA ARG A 64 -4.08 18.27 7.51
C ARG A 64 -3.57 18.58 8.91
N TRP A 65 -2.56 17.84 9.37
CA TRP A 65 -1.88 18.12 10.62
C TRP A 65 -1.21 19.49 10.63
N GLU A 66 -0.43 19.82 9.59
CA GLU A 66 0.18 21.14 9.45
C GLU A 66 -0.86 22.26 9.39
N ALA A 67 -1.98 22.04 8.71
CA ALA A 67 -3.09 22.98 8.69
C ALA A 67 -3.70 23.18 10.08
N ALA A 68 -3.88 22.10 10.85
CA ALA A 68 -4.41 22.16 12.21
C ALA A 68 -3.46 22.93 13.16
N ILE A 69 -2.15 22.64 13.12
CA ILE A 69 -1.15 23.38 13.91
C ILE A 69 -1.16 24.87 13.54
N ARG A 70 -1.20 25.20 12.24
CA ARG A 70 -1.25 26.61 11.81
C ARG A 70 -2.50 27.32 12.32
N ALA A 71 -3.65 26.64 12.36
CA ALA A 71 -4.88 27.19 12.91
C ALA A 71 -4.77 27.47 14.43
N LEU A 72 -4.01 26.64 15.15
CA LEU A 72 -3.75 26.75 16.59
C LEU A 72 -2.65 27.75 16.95
N TRP A 73 -1.91 28.28 15.97
CA TRP A 73 -0.71 29.12 16.20
C TRP A 73 -0.95 30.39 17.05
N HIS A 74 -2.20 30.80 17.25
CA HIS A 74 -2.54 31.91 18.15
C HIS A 74 -2.48 31.51 19.64
N GLU A 75 -2.34 30.23 19.95
CA GLU A 75 -2.23 29.71 21.30
C GLU A 75 -0.76 29.58 21.72
N LYS A 76 -0.32 30.46 22.64
CA LYS A 76 1.07 30.64 23.06
C LYS A 76 1.78 29.39 23.64
N TRP A 77 1.03 28.32 23.95
CA TRP A 77 1.54 27.12 24.63
C TRP A 77 1.90 25.97 23.66
N MET A 78 1.47 26.01 22.40
CA MET A 78 1.81 24.99 21.39
C MET A 78 2.96 25.43 20.49
N LYS A 79 4.15 25.58 21.07
CA LYS A 79 5.38 25.75 20.29
C LYS A 79 5.95 24.37 19.97
N GLY A 80 5.86 23.96 18.71
CA GLY A 80 6.60 22.81 18.17
C GLY A 80 5.89 21.47 18.33
N SER A 81 4.71 21.32 17.73
CA SER A 81 4.09 20.00 17.64
C SER A 81 4.68 19.24 16.44
N VAL A 82 5.59 18.32 16.75
CA VAL A 82 6.17 17.37 15.78
C VAL A 82 5.04 16.46 15.26
N PHE A 83 5.08 16.08 13.98
CA PHE A 83 4.13 15.11 13.44
C PHE A 83 4.18 13.82 14.28
N PRO A 84 3.04 13.34 14.82
CA PRO A 84 3.04 12.23 15.76
C PRO A 84 3.50 10.94 15.09
N GLU A 85 4.25 10.11 15.82
CA GLU A 85 4.62 8.79 15.32
C GLU A 85 3.37 7.92 15.08
N PRO A 86 3.38 7.06 14.05
CA PRO A 86 2.26 6.17 13.78
C PRO A 86 1.99 5.21 14.96
N ASP A 87 0.74 5.16 15.41
CA ASP A 87 0.31 4.20 16.43
C ASP A 87 0.27 2.77 15.87
N ARG A 88 1.15 1.91 16.37
CA ARG A 88 1.25 0.49 15.96
C ARG A 88 0.16 -0.39 16.55
N SER A 89 -0.55 0.09 17.58
CA SER A 89 -1.67 -0.64 18.21
C SER A 89 -3.01 -0.38 17.51
N ALA A 90 -3.06 0.59 16.59
CA ALA A 90 -4.26 0.94 15.86
C ALA A 90 -4.82 -0.27 15.07
N PRO A 91 -6.16 -0.46 15.05
CA PRO A 91 -6.79 -1.51 14.26
C PRO A 91 -6.44 -1.39 12.77
N ARG A 92 -6.25 -2.53 12.11
CA ARG A 92 -6.03 -2.55 10.66
C ARG A 92 -7.24 -1.94 9.95
N ALA A 93 -7.01 -0.93 9.14
CA ALA A 93 -8.03 -0.25 8.35
C ALA A 93 -7.59 -0.15 6.89
N LYS A 94 -8.57 -0.10 5.98
CA LYS A 94 -8.32 0.24 4.58
C LYS A 94 -7.91 1.71 4.47
N PRO A 95 -6.99 2.09 3.56
CA PRO A 95 -6.52 3.47 3.42
C PRO A 95 -7.66 4.48 3.26
N GLU A 96 -8.65 4.18 2.42
CA GLU A 96 -9.85 5.02 2.23
C GLU A 96 -10.61 5.31 3.53
N LYS A 97 -10.73 4.30 4.41
CA LYS A 97 -11.42 4.45 5.70
C LYS A 97 -10.61 5.36 6.63
N SER A 98 -9.29 5.23 6.62
CA SER A 98 -8.39 6.09 7.38
C SER A 98 -8.45 7.55 6.90
N VAL A 99 -8.43 7.78 5.59
CA VAL A 99 -8.56 9.12 5.01
C VAL A 99 -9.88 9.77 5.40
N ARG A 100 -10.99 9.04 5.33
CA ARG A 100 -12.31 9.54 5.75
C ARG A 100 -12.35 9.87 7.24
N ALA A 101 -11.77 9.02 8.09
CA ALA A 101 -11.72 9.24 9.53
C ALA A 101 -10.90 10.49 9.87
N VAL A 102 -9.74 10.67 9.24
CA VAL A 102 -8.90 11.87 9.43
C VAL A 102 -9.61 13.12 8.94
N GLN A 103 -10.31 13.06 7.80
CA GLN A 103 -11.10 14.18 7.31
C GLN A 103 -12.22 14.57 8.28
N ALA A 104 -12.95 13.59 8.82
CA ALA A 104 -14.00 13.85 9.81
C ALA A 104 -13.44 14.52 11.06
N ALA A 105 -12.35 13.99 11.63
CA ALA A 105 -11.69 14.56 12.80
C ALA A 105 -11.17 15.99 12.53
N TYR A 106 -10.64 16.25 11.34
CA TYR A 106 -10.18 17.59 10.94
C TYR A 106 -11.34 18.62 10.86
N LEU A 107 -12.50 18.20 10.35
CA LEU A 107 -13.69 19.06 10.29
C LEU A 107 -14.25 19.34 11.70
N GLU A 108 -14.34 18.33 12.55
CA GLU A 108 -14.75 18.49 13.96
C GLU A 108 -13.82 19.43 14.72
N PHE A 109 -12.52 19.32 14.48
CA PHE A 109 -11.51 20.21 15.04
C PHE A 109 -11.72 21.67 14.62
N ASN A 110 -11.97 21.92 13.33
CA ASN A 110 -12.22 23.29 12.85
C ASN A 110 -13.55 23.85 13.41
N ASP A 111 -14.62 23.05 13.49
CA ASP A 111 -15.89 23.47 14.11
C ASP A 111 -15.67 23.89 15.58
N ALA A 112 -14.89 23.11 16.34
CA ALA A 112 -14.55 23.45 17.72
C ALA A 112 -13.77 24.78 17.82
N LEU A 113 -12.81 25.03 16.91
CA LEU A 113 -12.07 26.29 16.86
C LEU A 113 -12.97 27.48 16.53
N GLU A 114 -13.88 27.34 15.56
CA GLU A 114 -14.83 28.39 15.20
C GLU A 114 -15.75 28.71 16.38
N ARG A 115 -16.31 27.69 17.04
CA ARG A 115 -17.13 27.87 18.24
C ARG A 115 -16.39 28.62 19.35
N LEU A 116 -15.11 28.33 19.58
CA LEU A 116 -14.31 29.04 20.57
C LEU A 116 -14.10 30.51 20.19
N ARG A 117 -13.80 30.81 18.92
CA ARG A 117 -13.62 32.17 18.41
C ARG A 117 -14.91 33.00 18.54
N PHE A 118 -16.06 32.43 18.20
CA PHE A 118 -17.35 33.13 18.27
C PHE A 118 -17.94 33.19 19.69
N GLY A 119 -17.73 32.16 20.52
CA GLY A 119 -18.16 32.14 21.93
C GLY A 119 -17.42 33.17 22.81
N SER A 120 -16.13 33.39 22.54
CA SER A 120 -15.33 34.44 23.20
C SER A 120 -15.83 35.87 22.87
N GLY A 121 -16.37 36.07 21.66
CA GLY A 121 -16.94 37.35 21.23
C GLY A 121 -18.20 37.76 22.01
N PHE A 122 -19.01 36.81 22.47
CA PHE A 122 -20.22 37.09 23.25
C PHE A 122 -19.93 37.46 24.71
N LEU A 123 -18.88 36.92 25.31
CA LEU A 123 -18.50 37.24 26.70
C LEU A 123 -17.85 38.62 26.84
N ARG A 124 -17.22 39.15 25.78
CA ARG A 124 -16.60 40.49 25.81
C ARG A 124 -17.61 41.63 25.72
N ARG A 125 -18.81 41.39 25.20
CA ARG A 125 -19.84 42.44 25.00
C ARG A 125 -20.73 42.68 26.22
N LYS A 126 -20.72 41.77 27.22
CA LYS A 126 -21.60 41.85 28.40
C LYS A 126 -21.01 42.59 29.61
N LYS A 127 -19.78 43.11 29.49
CA LYS A 127 -19.07 43.83 30.59
C LYS A 127 -19.00 45.35 30.40
N SER A 128 -19.88 45.89 29.55
CA SER A 128 -20.08 47.33 29.33
C SER A 128 -21.57 47.63 29.52
N SER A 129 -22.02 47.64 30.77
CA SER A 129 -23.24 48.33 31.21
C SER A 129 -23.07 48.77 32.64
#